data_AF-A0A9D6F178-F1
#
_entry.id   AF-A0A9D6F178-F1
#
_cell.length_a   1.000
_cell.length_b   1.000
_cell.length_c   1.000
_cell.angle_alpha   90.00
_cell.angle_beta   90.00
_cell.angle_gamma   90.00
#
_symmetry.space_group_name_H-M   'P 1'
#
loop_
_entity.id
_entity.type
_entity.pdbx_description
1 polymer ?
#
loop_
_entity_poly.entity_id
_entity_poly.type
_entity_poly.pdbx_seq_one_letter_code
_entity_poly.pdbx_strand_id
1 'polypeptide(L)'
;MEIARVENELSARLATAYGQYAAVKKRVDRYKNSILPNAERSYQLSLAGLKGGQFEYLRVLQAQRVVAEANLEYIRALGDAWRSASEIAGLLLEENWPSPGR
;
A
#
# COMPACT_ATOMS: atom_id res chain seq x y z
N MET A 1 26.83 -7.73 30.80
CA MET A 1 25.73 -8.59 30.30
C MET A 1 24.50 -7.78 29.89
N GLU A 2 24.15 -6.71 30.59
CA GLU A 2 22.95 -5.91 30.26
C GLU A 2 23.01 -5.21 28.90
N ILE A 3 24.16 -4.65 28.49
CA ILE A 3 24.31 -3.98 27.17
C ILE A 3 24.03 -4.95 26.01
N ALA A 4 24.62 -6.15 26.04
CA ALA A 4 24.42 -7.16 25.01
C ALA A 4 22.95 -7.65 24.94
N ARG A 5 22.25 -7.68 26.07
CA ARG A 5 20.82 -8.01 26.13
C ARG A 5 19.99 -6.94 25.44
N VAL A 6 20.26 -5.67 25.75
CA VAL A 6 19.57 -4.50 25.17
C VAL A 6 19.82 -4.41 23.67
N GLU A 7 21.05 -4.62 23.21
CA GLU A 7 21.41 -4.60 21.79
C GLU A 7 20.71 -5.70 20.98
N ASN A 8 20.67 -6.93 21.52
CA ASN A 8 19.98 -8.04 20.88
C ASN A 8 18.46 -7.80 20.82
N GLU A 9 17.88 -7.25 21.88
CA GLU A 9 16.46 -6.89 21.94
C GLU A 9 16.10 -5.79 20.93
N LEU A 10 16.92 -4.75 20.79
CA LEU A 10 16.73 -3.70 19.79
C LEU A 10 16.85 -4.26 18.37
N SER A 11 17.84 -5.12 18.11
CA SER A 11 18.02 -5.77 16.81
C SER A 11 16.82 -6.62 16.40
N ALA A 12 16.27 -7.40 17.33
CA ALA A 12 15.07 -8.21 17.09
C ALA A 12 13.83 -7.35 16.78
N ARG A 13 13.64 -6.24 17.51
CA ARG A 13 12.55 -5.29 17.27
C ARG A 13 12.67 -4.63 15.90
N LEU A 14 13.87 -4.19 15.54
CA LEU A 14 14.15 -3.57 14.25
C LEU A 14 13.91 -4.55 13.09
N ALA A 15 14.39 -5.79 13.20
CA ALA A 15 14.14 -6.83 12.19
C ALA A 15 12.63 -7.09 11.99
N THR A 16 11.87 -7.12 13.08
CA THR A 16 10.41 -7.27 13.04
C THR A 16 9.74 -6.08 12.33
N ALA A 17 10.13 -4.85 12.68
CA ALA A 17 9.59 -3.64 12.07
C ALA A 17 9.91 -3.56 10.56
N TYR A 18 11.12 -3.92 10.15
CA TYR A 18 11.48 -4.02 8.72
C TYR A 18 10.66 -5.07 7.98
N GLY A 19 10.42 -6.24 8.58
CA GLY A 19 9.58 -7.28 8.00
C GLY A 19 8.15 -6.79 7.75
N GLN A 20 7.58 -6.07 8.72
CA GLN A 20 6.25 -5.46 8.59
C GLN A 20 6.23 -4.39 7.49
N TYR A 21 7.23 -3.49 7.47
CA TYR A 21 7.37 -2.46 6.44
C TYR A 21 7.45 -3.05 5.03
N ALA A 22 8.24 -4.10 4.85
CA ALA A 22 8.37 -4.79 3.55
C ALA A 22 7.02 -5.37 3.09
N ALA A 23 6.24 -5.96 4.01
CA ALA A 23 4.93 -6.52 3.70
C ALA A 23 3.92 -5.45 3.28
N VAL A 24 3.83 -4.32 4.00
CA VAL A 24 2.92 -3.21 3.65
C VAL A 24 3.36 -2.51 2.37
N LYS A 25 4.66 -2.35 2.12
CA LYS A 25 5.19 -1.82 0.86
C LYS A 25 4.81 -2.70 -0.34
N LYS A 26 4.94 -4.02 -0.20
CA LYS A 26 4.47 -4.96 -1.24
C LYS A 26 2.98 -4.83 -1.52
N ARG A 27 2.16 -4.53 -0.50
CA ARG A 27 0.72 -4.26 -0.66
C ARG A 27 0.48 -2.99 -1.46
N VAL A 28 1.17 -1.89 -1.14
CA VAL A 28 1.14 -0.63 -1.90
C VAL A 28 1.49 -0.89 -3.38
N ASP A 29 2.58 -1.61 -3.64
CA ASP A 29 3.02 -1.92 -4.99
C ASP A 29 2.00 -2.75 -5.76
N ARG A 30 1.34 -3.72 -5.10
CA ARG A 30 0.29 -4.54 -5.73
C ARG A 30 -0.91 -3.68 -6.13
N TYR A 31 -1.33 -2.75 -5.29
CA TYR A 31 -2.43 -1.84 -5.63
C TYR A 31 -2.05 -0.92 -6.80
N LYS A 32 -0.88 -0.29 -6.72
CA LYS A 32 -0.39 0.64 -7.74
C LYS A 32 -0.19 -0.02 -9.11
N ASN A 33 0.46 -1.18 -9.14
CA ASN A 33 0.95 -1.78 -10.39
C ASN A 33 -0.02 -2.81 -11.00
N SER A 34 -1.04 -3.25 -10.26
CA SER A 34 -1.94 -4.31 -10.73
C SER A 34 -3.41 -4.01 -10.47
N ILE A 35 -3.82 -3.82 -9.22
CA ILE A 35 -5.25 -3.77 -8.88
C ILE A 35 -5.91 -2.52 -9.48
N LEU A 36 -5.32 -1.34 -9.28
CA LEU A 36 -5.85 -0.09 -9.82
C LEU A 36 -5.90 -0.08 -11.35
N PRO A 37 -4.80 -0.41 -12.07
CA PRO A 37 -4.84 -0.51 -13.53
C PRO A 37 -5.90 -1.49 -14.05
N ASN A 38 -6.07 -2.64 -13.39
CA ASN A 38 -7.04 -3.65 -13.81
C ASN A 38 -8.49 -3.17 -13.57
N ALA A 39 -8.76 -2.54 -12.43
CA ALA A 39 -10.07 -1.96 -12.15
C ALA A 39 -10.43 -0.86 -13.16
N GLU A 40 -9.48 0.04 -13.47
CA GLU A 40 -9.67 1.10 -14.45
C GLU A 40 -9.92 0.51 -15.85
N ARG A 41 -9.15 -0.49 -16.26
CA ARG A 41 -9.37 -1.18 -17.54
C ARG A 41 -10.75 -1.83 -17.61
N SER A 42 -11.21 -2.46 -16.54
CA SER A 42 -12.56 -3.05 -16.47
C SER A 42 -13.66 -1.99 -16.60
N TYR A 43 -13.45 -0.82 -16.00
CA TYR A 43 -14.36 0.32 -16.14
C TYR A 43 -14.40 0.84 -17.58
N GLN A 44 -13.25 1.01 -18.23
CA GLN A 44 -13.19 1.43 -19.64
C GLN A 44 -13.86 0.42 -20.58
N LEU A 45 -13.67 -0.87 -20.35
CA LEU A 45 -14.36 -1.93 -21.11
C LEU A 45 -15.88 -1.89 -20.89
N SER A 46 -16.32 -1.61 -19.65
CA SER A 46 -17.74 -1.49 -19.33
C SER A 46 -18.38 -0.28 -20.05
N LEU A 47 -17.68 0.85 -20.09
CA LEU A 47 -18.09 2.03 -20.86
C LEU A 47 -18.18 1.75 -22.36
N ALA A 48 -17.19 1.05 -22.92
CA ALA A 48 -17.22 0.67 -24.33
C ALA A 48 -18.41 -0.24 -24.65
N GLY A 49 -18.67 -1.25 -23.80
CA GLY A 49 -19.82 -2.14 -23.94
C GLY A 49 -21.16 -1.41 -23.84
N LEU A 50 -21.29 -0.42 -22.94
CA LEU A 50 -22.49 0.44 -22.86
C LEU A 50 -22.69 1.24 -24.15
N LYS A 51 -21.64 1.90 -24.66
CA LYS A 51 -21.71 2.70 -25.90
C LYS A 51 -22.08 1.85 -27.12
N GLY A 52 -21.63 0.60 -27.15
CA GLY A 52 -21.97 -0.37 -28.19
C GLY A 52 -23.33 -1.06 -27.99
N GLY A 53 -24.09 -0.72 -26.94
CA GLY A 53 -25.38 -1.34 -26.60
C GLY A 53 -25.29 -2.78 -26.09
N GLN A 54 -24.08 -3.26 -25.74
CA GLN A 54 -23.85 -4.61 -25.26
C GLN A 54 -24.09 -4.76 -23.76
N PHE A 55 -23.89 -3.69 -22.98
CA PHE A 55 -24.01 -3.70 -21.52
C PHE A 55 -24.96 -2.61 -21.02
N GLU A 56 -25.62 -2.90 -19.90
CA GLU A 56 -26.45 -1.95 -19.16
C GLU A 56 -25.63 -0.94 -18.35
N TYR A 57 -26.19 0.25 -18.11
CA TYR A 57 -25.53 1.30 -17.32
C TYR A 57 -25.15 0.86 -15.91
N LEU A 58 -25.92 -0.05 -15.30
CA LEU A 58 -25.61 -0.59 -13.97
C LEU A 58 -24.24 -1.28 -13.91
N ARG A 59 -23.81 -1.92 -15.00
CA ARG A 59 -22.47 -2.54 -15.07
C ARG A 59 -21.36 -1.49 -15.02
N VAL A 60 -21.57 -0.33 -15.63
CA VAL A 60 -20.65 0.81 -15.57
C VAL A 60 -20.53 1.33 -14.15
N LEU A 61 -21.67 1.54 -13.47
CA LEU A 61 -21.69 1.98 -12.07
C LEU A 61 -20.97 0.99 -11.15
N GLN A 62 -21.16 -0.31 -11.36
CA GLN A 62 -20.46 -1.32 -10.58
C GLN A 62 -18.93 -1.27 -10.81
N ALA A 63 -18.48 -1.07 -12.06
CA ALA A 63 -17.06 -0.95 -12.35
C ALA A 63 -16.45 0.35 -11.77
N GLN A 64 -17.17 1.48 -11.82
CA GLN A 64 -16.77 2.72 -11.15
C GLN A 64 -16.60 2.53 -9.64
N ARG A 65 -17.55 1.83 -9.01
CA ARG A 65 -17.49 1.52 -7.58
C ARG A 65 -16.24 0.71 -7.24
N VAL A 66 -15.90 -0.29 -8.06
CA VAL A 66 -14.68 -1.10 -7.87
C VAL A 66 -13.41 -0.23 -7.99
N VAL A 67 -13.35 0.71 -8.93
CA VAL A 67 -12.23 1.67 -9.04
C VAL A 67 -12.13 2.54 -7.78
N ALA A 68 -13.25 3.04 -7.26
CA ALA A 68 -13.27 3.84 -6.05
C ALA A 68 -12.82 3.04 -4.81
N GLU A 69 -13.31 1.81 -4.65
CA GLU A 69 -12.92 0.91 -3.57
C GLU A 69 -11.42 0.56 -3.65
N ALA A 70 -10.90 0.26 -4.84
CA ALA A 70 -9.47 0.00 -5.04
C ALA A 70 -8.58 1.20 -4.69
N ASN A 71 -9.03 2.43 -5.00
CA ASN A 71 -8.32 3.66 -4.64
C ASN A 71 -8.32 3.88 -3.12
N LEU A 72 -9.45 3.64 -2.45
CA LEU A 72 -9.53 3.77 -1.01
C LEU A 72 -8.58 2.80 -0.31
N GLU A 73 -8.53 1.54 -0.76
CA GLU A 73 -7.61 0.54 -0.23
C GLU A 73 -6.14 0.86 -0.52
N TYR A 74 -5.84 1.45 -1.68
CA TYR A 74 -4.49 1.92 -1.99
C TYR A 74 -4.05 3.03 -1.01
N ILE A 75 -4.91 4.00 -0.72
CA ILE A 75 -4.63 5.07 0.23
C ILE A 75 -4.43 4.51 1.64
N ARG A 76 -5.25 3.54 2.06
CA ARG A 76 -5.07 2.83 3.34
C ARG A 76 -3.71 2.14 3.42
N ALA A 77 -3.34 1.41 2.36
CA ALA A 77 -2.05 0.73 2.28
C ALA A 77 -0.87 1.71 2.34
N LEU A 78 -0.99 2.89 1.71
CA LEU A 78 0.00 3.96 1.85
C LEU A 78 0.11 4.43 3.31
N GLY A 79 -1.01 4.69 3.97
CA GLY A 79 -1.04 5.08 5.38
C GLY A 79 -0.36 4.06 6.29
N ASP A 80 -0.62 2.78 6.09
CA ASP A 80 0.04 1.70 6.85
C ASP A 80 1.55 1.64 6.56
N ALA A 81 1.97 1.88 5.32
CA ALA A 81 3.39 1.96 4.97
C ALA A 81 4.10 3.14 5.65
N TRP A 82 3.46 4.31 5.71
CA TRP A 82 3.99 5.47 6.45
C TRP A 82 4.10 5.19 7.95
N ARG A 83 3.07 4.58 8.54
CA ARG A 83 3.09 4.22 9.98
C ARG A 83 4.23 3.25 10.29
N SER A 84 4.39 2.19 9.51
CA SER A 84 5.46 1.21 9.71
C SER A 84 6.86 1.81 9.47
N ALA A 85 6.98 2.77 8.55
CA ALA A 85 8.22 3.52 8.36
C ALA A 85 8.56 4.40 9.57
N SER A 86 7.56 5.06 10.17
CA SER A 86 7.74 5.85 11.40
C SER A 86 8.15 4.99 12.59
N GLU A 87 7.66 3.74 12.70
CA GLU A 87 8.08 2.80 13.75
C GLU A 87 9.58 2.45 13.63
N ILE A 88 10.07 2.22 12.41
CA ILE A 88 11.51 2.01 12.14
C ILE A 88 12.31 3.24 12.53
N ALA A 89 11.89 4.44 12.10
CA ALA A 89 12.57 5.69 12.43
C ALA A 89 12.66 5.91 13.94
N GLY A 90 11.58 5.64 14.68
CA GLY A 90 11.55 5.72 16.13
C GLY A 90 12.51 4.74 16.82
N LEU A 91 12.67 3.53 16.28
CA LEU A 91 13.64 2.55 16.80
C LEU A 91 15.10 2.94 16.52
N LEU A 92 15.35 3.64 15.41
CA LEU A 92 16.67 4.14 15.03
C LEU A 92 17.02 5.48 15.71
N LEU A 93 16.06 6.11 16.42
CA LEU A 93 16.17 7.49 16.91
C LEU A 93 16.47 8.49 15.77
N GLU A 94 16.00 8.19 14.55
CA GLU A 94 16.14 9.06 13.40
C GLU A 94 14.96 10.04 13.36
N GLU A 95 15.24 11.33 13.53
CA GLU A 95 14.21 12.40 13.45
C GLU A 95 13.66 12.60 12.02
N ASN A 96 14.31 12.04 10.98
CA ASN A 96 13.82 12.10 9.60
C ASN A 96 13.93 10.75 8.87
N TRP A 97 12.83 10.29 8.27
CA TRP A 97 12.81 9.09 7.40
C TRP A 97 11.74 9.21 6.29
N PRO A 98 12.00 8.74 5.06
CA PRO A 98 13.28 8.22 4.57
C PRO A 98 14.32 9.32 4.43
N SER A 99 15.56 9.02 4.83
CA SER A 99 16.69 9.95 4.73
C SER A 99 16.79 10.50 3.30
N PRO A 100 16.81 11.84 3.08
CA PRO A 100 17.22 12.37 1.80
C PRO A 100 18.67 11.94 1.60
N GLY A 101 18.89 11.05 0.63
CA GLY A 101 20.10 10.24 0.50
C GLY A 101 21.41 10.99 0.80
N ARG A 102 22.30 10.31 1.52
CA ARG A 102 23.74 10.59 1.54
C ARG A 102 24.45 9.58 0.66
#